data_AF-A0A4Y8W9Y8-F1
#
_entry.id   AF-A0A4Y8W9Y8-F1
#
_cell.length_a   1.000
_cell.length_b   1.000
_cell.length_c   1.000
_cell.angle_alpha   90.00
_cell.angle_beta   90.00
_cell.angle_gamma   90.00
#
_symmetry.space_group_name_H-M   'P 1'
#
loop_
_entity.id
_entity.type
_entity.pdbx_description
1 polymer ?
#
loop_
_entity_poly.entity_id
_entity_poly.type
_entity_poly.pdbx_seq_one_letter_code
_entity_poly.pdbx_strand_id
1 'polypeptide(L)'
;MRRFMVAAENLRDRDFISYLDSNDFGWWHWIDNFWLITIETDIEISAEILQNKVNEFSDSPRNMVIELHGTHSWSGHGPNSSNGGQNMFEWMHNTFDKTTE
;
A
#
# COMPACT_ATOMS: atom_id res chain seq x y z
N MET A 1 12.03 6.72 -2.43
CA MET A 1 10.83 5.90 -2.18
C MET A 1 9.97 5.70 -3.43
N ARG A 2 9.61 4.46 -3.75
CA ARG A 2 8.68 4.04 -4.81
C ARG A 2 7.31 3.72 -4.19
N ARG A 3 6.25 3.87 -4.98
CA ARG A 3 4.85 3.79 -4.51
C ARG A 3 4.02 2.88 -5.39
N PHE A 4 3.16 2.10 -4.77
CA PHE A 4 2.28 1.17 -5.45
C PHE A 4 0.85 1.27 -4.92
N MET A 5 -0.12 1.11 -5.81
CA MET A 5 -1.51 0.84 -5.47
C MET A 5 -1.78 -0.64 -5.73
N VAL A 6 -2.46 -1.31 -4.80
CA VAL A 6 -2.90 -2.69 -4.97
C VAL A 6 -4.41 -2.75 -4.77
N ALA A 7 -5.10 -3.35 -5.73
CA ALA A 7 -6.48 -3.81 -5.56
C ALA A 7 -6.47 -5.34 -5.60
N ALA A 8 -6.98 -6.01 -4.57
CA ALA A 8 -6.95 -7.47 -4.50
C ALA A 8 -8.15 -8.01 -3.73
N GLU A 9 -8.88 -8.96 -4.33
CA GLU A 9 -9.96 -9.65 -3.65
C GLU A 9 -9.48 -10.84 -2.82
N ASN A 10 -10.18 -11.13 -1.72
CA ASN A 10 -9.90 -12.29 -0.86
C ASN A 10 -8.41 -12.42 -0.48
N LEU A 11 -7.77 -11.28 -0.22
CA LEU A 11 -6.39 -11.26 0.24
C LEU A 11 -6.33 -11.71 1.70
N ARG A 12 -5.36 -12.56 2.03
CA ARG A 12 -5.10 -12.95 3.42
C ARG A 12 -4.31 -11.84 4.10
N ASP A 13 -5.00 -10.79 4.54
CA ASP A 13 -4.40 -9.54 5.03
C ASP A 13 -3.29 -9.74 6.06
N ARG A 14 -3.49 -10.63 7.03
CA ARG A 14 -2.47 -10.90 8.07
C ARG A 14 -1.16 -11.42 7.48
N ASP A 15 -1.25 -12.34 6.51
CA ASP A 15 -0.07 -12.93 5.88
C ASP A 15 0.63 -11.90 5.00
N PHE A 16 -0.15 -11.09 4.27
CA PHE A 16 0.39 -10.04 3.43
C PHE A 16 1.03 -8.91 4.24
N ILE A 17 0.40 -8.45 5.33
CA ILE A 17 0.99 -7.49 6.27
C ILE A 17 2.30 -8.03 6.84
N SER A 18 2.32 -9.30 7.25
CA SER A 18 3.55 -9.93 7.76
C SER A 18 4.67 -9.94 6.72
N TYR A 19 4.34 -10.19 5.45
CA TYR A 19 5.28 -10.08 4.33
C TYR A 19 5.80 -8.64 4.17
N LEU A 20 4.92 -7.64 4.17
CA LEU A 20 5.30 -6.22 4.02
C LEU A 20 6.20 -5.77 5.17
N ASP A 21 5.82 -6.07 6.41
CA ASP A 21 6.59 -5.75 7.61
C ASP A 21 7.97 -6.43 7.59
N SER A 22 8.06 -7.70 7.16
CA SER A 22 9.34 -8.42 7.09
C SER A 22 10.31 -7.90 6.05
N ASN A 23 9.84 -7.10 5.09
CA ASN A 23 10.66 -6.44 4.07
C ASN A 23 10.82 -4.93 4.31
N ASP A 24 10.41 -4.43 5.48
CA ASP A 24 10.40 -3.01 5.82
C ASP A 24 9.60 -2.14 4.81
N PHE A 25 8.55 -2.70 4.20
CA PHE A 25 7.68 -1.96 3.30
C PHE A 25 6.61 -1.22 4.10
N GLY A 26 6.47 0.08 3.85
CA GLY A 26 5.36 0.85 4.40
C GLY A 26 4.06 0.49 3.70
N TRP A 27 2.96 0.43 4.45
CA TRP A 27 1.65 0.09 3.90
C TRP A 27 0.51 0.86 4.56
N TRP A 28 -0.58 0.95 3.81
CA TRP A 28 -1.84 1.52 4.27
C TRP A 28 -3.00 0.72 3.69
N HIS A 29 -3.92 0.32 4.57
CA HIS A 29 -5.07 -0.51 4.24
C HIS A 29 -6.25 -0.19 5.16
N TRP A 30 -6.92 0.93 4.87
CA TRP A 30 -8.14 1.35 5.59
C TRP A 30 -9.42 1.09 4.79
N ILE A 31 -9.29 0.68 3.53
CA ILE A 31 -10.41 0.38 2.64
C ILE A 31 -10.25 -1.07 2.17
N ASP A 32 -11.31 -1.86 2.34
CA ASP A 32 -11.34 -3.26 1.93
C ASP A 32 -10.85 -3.44 0.49
N ASN A 33 -10.05 -4.47 0.27
CA ASN A 33 -9.44 -4.83 -1.01
C ASN A 33 -8.52 -3.76 -1.63
N PHE A 34 -8.20 -2.67 -0.94
CA PHE A 34 -7.40 -1.57 -1.48
C PHE A 34 -6.22 -1.22 -0.58
N TRP A 35 -5.02 -1.20 -1.16
CA TRP A 35 -3.77 -0.97 -0.45
C TRP A 35 -2.94 0.08 -1.14
N LEU A 36 -2.18 0.79 -0.32
CA LEU A 36 -1.07 1.62 -0.76
C LEU A 36 0.21 1.09 -0.12
N ILE A 37 1.24 0.96 -0.93
CA ILE A 37 2.52 0.39 -0.51
C ILE A 37 3.64 1.33 -0.91
N THR A 38 4.59 1.53 0.00
CA THR A 38 5.80 2.30 -0.21
C THR A 38 7.03 1.42 0.01
N ILE A 39 7.96 1.49 -0.93
CA ILE A 39 9.18 0.67 -0.95
C ILE A 39 10.38 1.59 -1.16
N GLU A 40 11.51 1.31 -0.50
CA GLU A 40 12.73 2.09 -0.74
C GLU A 40 13.25 1.95 -2.17
N THR A 41 13.90 2.99 -2.68
CA THR A 41 14.28 3.09 -4.11
C THR A 41 15.35 2.10 -4.54
N ASP A 42 16.14 1.59 -3.60
CA ASP A 42 17.20 0.60 -3.82
C ASP A 42 16.69 -0.85 -3.84
N ILE A 43 15.42 -1.07 -3.46
CA ILE A 43 14.81 -2.39 -3.48
C ILE A 43 14.18 -2.66 -4.86
N GLU A 44 14.65 -3.72 -5.52
CA GLU A 44 14.21 -4.14 -6.84
C GLU A 44 12.88 -4.92 -6.80
N ILE A 45 11.77 -4.18 -6.66
CA ILE A 45 10.40 -4.72 -6.74
C ILE A 45 9.68 -4.08 -7.92
N SER A 46 9.27 -4.82 -8.94
CA SER A 46 8.37 -4.30 -9.99
C SER A 46 6.90 -4.48 -9.60
N ALA A 47 5.99 -3.78 -10.30
CA ALA A 47 4.55 -4.03 -10.14
C ALA A 47 4.19 -5.51 -10.42
N GLU A 48 4.86 -6.15 -11.38
CA GLU A 48 4.68 -7.58 -11.69
C GLU A 48 5.17 -8.47 -10.54
N ILE A 49 6.35 -8.20 -9.97
CA ILE A 49 6.87 -8.98 -8.83
C ILE A 49 5.92 -8.87 -7.64
N LEU A 50 5.45 -7.65 -7.34
CA LEU A 50 4.51 -7.42 -6.26
C LEU A 50 3.16 -8.07 -6.53
N GLN A 51 2.67 -8.06 -7.77
CA GLN A 51 1.43 -8.72 -8.17
C GLN A 51 1.51 -10.24 -8.05
N ASN A 52 2.63 -10.84 -8.46
CA ASN A 52 2.88 -12.26 -8.26
C ASN A 52 2.88 -12.61 -6.77
N LYS A 53 3.43 -11.75 -5.92
CA LYS A 53 3.37 -11.92 -4.47
C LYS A 53 1.95 -11.81 -3.93
N VAL A 54 1.15 -10.86 -4.40
CA VAL A 54 -0.28 -10.75 -4.07
C VAL A 54 -1.05 -12.02 -4.45
N ASN A 55 -0.74 -12.63 -5.61
CA ASN A 55 -1.36 -13.91 -6.02
C ASN A 55 -1.05 -15.06 -5.04
N GLU A 56 0.13 -15.10 -4.43
CA GLU A 56 0.46 -16.13 -3.43
C GLU A 56 -0.42 -16.02 -2.17
N PHE A 57 -0.90 -14.81 -1.86
CA PHE A 57 -1.70 -14.52 -0.67
C PHE A 57 -3.20 -14.42 -0.91
N SER A 58 -3.66 -14.40 -2.16
CA SER A 58 -5.07 -14.24 -2.52
C SER A 58 -5.69 -15.57 -2.94
N ASP A 59 -6.91 -15.83 -2.46
CA ASP A 59 -7.74 -16.95 -2.94
C ASP A 59 -8.56 -16.58 -4.19
N SER A 60 -8.29 -15.43 -4.81
CA SER A 60 -8.94 -14.92 -6.01
C SER A 60 -7.91 -14.61 -7.11
N PRO A 61 -8.18 -14.93 -8.39
CA PRO A 61 -7.34 -14.47 -9.49
C PRO A 61 -7.51 -12.98 -9.80
N ARG A 62 -8.41 -12.27 -9.11
CA ARG A 62 -8.73 -10.86 -9.37
C ARG A 62 -7.91 -9.94 -8.48
N ASN A 63 -6.81 -9.44 -9.02
CA ASN A 63 -6.01 -8.38 -8.42
C ASN A 63 -5.32 -7.52 -9.49
N MET A 64 -4.82 -6.38 -9.06
CA MET A 64 -4.10 -5.43 -9.89
C MET A 64 -3.10 -4.65 -9.04
N VAL A 65 -1.90 -4.45 -9.57
CA VAL A 65 -0.86 -3.61 -8.97
C VAL A 65 -0.47 -2.52 -9.96
N ILE A 66 -0.42 -1.28 -9.50
CA ILE A 66 -0.01 -0.11 -10.29
C ILE A 66 1.17 0.55 -9.59
N GLU A 67 2.31 0.67 -10.28
CA GLU A 67 3.40 1.53 -9.83
C GLU A 67 3.10 2.98 -10.20
N LEU A 68 3.30 3.87 -9.23
CA LEU A 68 3.02 5.29 -9.35
C LEU A 68 4.33 6.05 -9.63
N HIS A 69 4.36 6.80 -10.74
CA HIS A 69 5.53 7.56 -11.18
C HIS A 69 5.28 9.07 -11.16
N GLY A 70 6.22 9.83 -10.59
CA GLY A 70 6.15 11.29 -10.53
C GLY A 70 5.23 11.81 -9.42
N THR A 71 4.61 12.97 -9.65
CA THR A 71 3.71 13.62 -8.71
C THR A 71 2.28 13.11 -8.89
N HIS A 72 1.60 12.82 -7.78
CA HIS A 72 0.23 12.32 -7.78
C HIS A 72 -0.62 13.22 -6.89
N SER A 73 -1.89 13.36 -7.26
CA SER A 73 -2.91 13.92 -6.38
C SER A 73 -3.79 12.80 -5.85
N TRP A 74 -4.22 12.93 -4.61
CA TRP A 74 -5.21 12.04 -4.02
C TRP A 74 -6.19 12.85 -3.18
N SER A 75 -7.37 12.28 -2.96
CA SER A 75 -8.40 12.82 -2.09
C SER A 75 -9.16 11.65 -1.49
N GLY A 76 -9.50 11.77 -0.21
CA GLY A 76 -10.19 10.72 0.53
C GLY A 76 -11.24 11.29 1.47
N HIS A 77 -12.18 10.43 1.87
CA HIS A 77 -13.20 10.76 2.85
C HIS A 77 -13.25 9.65 3.91
N GLY A 78 -13.21 10.03 5.18
CA GLY A 78 -13.17 9.08 6.28
C GLY A 78 -12.76 9.73 7.60
N PRO A 79 -12.59 8.92 8.65
CA PRO A 79 -12.15 9.38 9.96
C PRO A 79 -10.83 10.17 9.89
N ASN A 80 -10.86 11.41 10.40
CA ASN A 80 -9.71 12.32 10.40
C ASN A 80 -9.43 12.93 11.79
N SER A 81 -10.01 12.36 12.85
CA SER A 81 -9.90 12.93 14.19
C SER A 81 -8.54 12.60 14.81
N SER A 82 -7.85 13.61 15.33
CA SER A 82 -6.60 13.47 16.10
C SER A 82 -6.82 12.92 17.51
N ASN A 83 -8.06 12.99 18.03
CA ASN A 83 -8.39 12.71 19.43
C ASN A 83 -8.92 11.29 19.69
N GLY A 84 -9.00 10.44 18.66
CA GLY A 84 -9.59 9.09 18.75
C GLY A 84 -8.73 7.97 18.15
N GLY A 85 -7.48 8.26 17.76
CA GLY A 85 -6.53 7.25 17.28
C GLY A 85 -6.85 6.61 15.92
N GLN A 86 -7.79 7.16 15.16
CA GLN A 86 -8.18 6.62 13.86
C GLN A 86 -8.18 7.73 12.80
N ASN A 87 -7.02 8.35 12.58
CA ASN A 87 -6.84 9.21 11.43
C ASN A 87 -6.39 8.36 10.24
N MET A 88 -7.35 8.10 9.34
CA MET A 88 -7.13 7.35 8.12
C MET A 88 -6.07 8.00 7.21
N PHE A 89 -5.86 9.32 7.30
CA PHE A 89 -5.00 10.06 6.38
C PHE A 89 -3.62 10.41 6.95
N GLU A 90 -3.35 10.08 8.22
CA GLU A 90 -2.08 10.44 8.87
C GLU A 90 -0.89 9.76 8.20
N TRP A 91 -0.99 8.46 7.93
CA TRP A 91 0.06 7.73 7.20
C TRP A 91 0.23 8.24 5.77
N MET A 92 -0.87 8.66 5.12
CA MET A 92 -0.82 9.22 3.77
C MET A 92 0.06 10.47 3.73
N HIS A 93 -0.16 11.41 4.66
CA HIS A 93 0.63 12.63 4.73
C HIS A 93 2.07 12.40 5.21
N ASN A 94 2.28 11.49 6.17
CA ASN A 94 3.58 11.31 6.82
C ASN A 94 4.51 10.33 6.10
N THR A 95 3.96 9.47 5.24
CA THR A 95 4.69 8.42 4.54
C THR A 95 4.45 8.53 3.05
N PHE A 96 3.22 8.38 2.57
CA PHE A 96 2.93 8.30 1.14
C PHE A 96 3.32 9.57 0.38
N ASP A 97 3.01 10.75 0.93
CA ASP A 97 3.29 12.05 0.29
C ASP A 97 4.77 12.46 0.34
N LYS A 98 5.62 11.79 1.13
CA LYS A 98 7.03 12.18 1.27
C LYS A 98 7.78 12.07 -0.05
N THR A 99 8.10 13.20 -0.68
CA THR A 99 9.11 13.26 -1.73
C THR A 99 10.47 13.03 -1.09
N THR A 100 11.21 12.03 -1.57
CA THR A 100 12.65 11.94 -1.31
C THR A 100 13.30 13.13 -1.99
N GLU A 101 13.77 14.09 -1.20
CA GLU A 101 14.65 15.19 -1.64
C GLU A 101 15.98 14.66 -2.18
#